data_AF-A0A1F9B1G0-F1
#
_entry.id   AF-A0A1F9B1G0-F1
#
_cell.length_a   1.000
_cell.length_b   1.000
_cell.length_c   1.000
_cell.angle_alpha   90.00
_cell.angle_beta   90.00
_cell.angle_gamma   90.00
#
_symmetry.space_group_name_H-M   'P 1'
#
loop_
_entity.id
_entity.type
_entity.pdbx_description
1 polymer ?
#
loop_
_entity_poly.entity_id
_entity_poly.type
_entity_poly.pdbx_seq_one_letter_code
_entity_poly.pdbx_strand_id
1 'polypeptide(L)'
;MTNILLLCLITGVVVITGFIGLRFLRNLASRPVPEIHLSPIAEPKWTDRKKITDLIDSFQKKGFESAGKYECFEIPSLIISGFVRPSEQMAGTLYDHPDRGIWTDIFVHYSDGGSLTVSNAPAGHELDHMPQQIKLYCKGSSFNELYEKVLTEKKEAGRITILKEEFASRFEAQYEKEMRWRIDRGGPTYLEVRRVAEEMGVSTDRESLEQATQRLQINWMQGKKKRTKISVEMRTAVLTGEFQKPEEFRRTMEQKSGPAPSLRVPALPVYLVLISAMAYWVYYGYTYNKTHFPSSLTDLIVFFGIFLLLFIITMIFREFSRRVKMYPVLKRMAGLRPGAFLVIEGKFPALFYSRETWIAKVSFEEGSENQNAFTRLNARVRQPLGQLEIRRKSILERLSGRPEKDIIQMPESDFSKKFLVSGTEAEFAKTFLDPMVVDAIIRLAKFGNLVVDINRTAVSVEVESDLSSPRKEDALRQFLTDAETIIEKAAQETRKAEK
;
A
#
# COMPACT_ATOMS: atom_id res chain seq x y z
N MET A 1 0.57 -28.20 -36.50
CA MET A 1 0.30 -27.95 -35.06
C MET A 1 1.51 -27.40 -34.30
N THR A 2 2.73 -27.82 -34.61
CA THR A 2 3.98 -27.40 -33.94
C THR A 2 4.26 -25.89 -34.00
N ASN A 3 4.00 -25.22 -35.13
CA ASN A 3 4.29 -23.78 -35.27
C ASN A 3 3.33 -22.87 -34.50
N ILE A 4 2.06 -23.25 -34.38
CA ILE A 4 1.07 -22.47 -33.60
C ILE A 4 1.36 -22.58 -32.10
N LEU A 5 1.74 -23.77 -31.63
CA LEU A 5 2.12 -23.99 -30.24
C LEU A 5 3.37 -23.17 -29.87
N LEU A 6 4.37 -23.16 -30.76
CA LEU A 6 5.59 -22.38 -30.59
C LEU A 6 5.31 -20.86 -30.58
N LEU A 7 4.39 -20.39 -31.43
CA LEU A 7 3.98 -18.98 -31.48
C LEU A 7 3.25 -18.53 -30.21
N CYS A 8 2.33 -19.35 -29.71
CA CYS A 8 1.64 -19.10 -28.44
C CYS A 8 2.63 -19.08 -27.27
N LEU A 9 3.64 -19.95 -27.30
CA LEU A 9 4.74 -19.97 -26.32
C LEU A 9 5.57 -18.69 -26.37
N ILE A 10 6.01 -18.26 -27.56
CA ILE A 10 6.84 -17.05 -27.71
C ILE A 10 6.04 -15.80 -27.32
N THR A 11 4.79 -15.67 -27.78
CA THR A 11 3.94 -14.52 -27.46
C THR A 11 3.60 -14.50 -25.96
N GLY A 12 3.31 -15.66 -25.37
CA GLY A 12 3.12 -15.82 -23.93
C GLY A 12 4.36 -15.38 -23.15
N VAL A 13 5.56 -15.81 -23.57
CA VAL A 13 6.83 -15.41 -22.95
C VAL A 13 7.04 -13.89 -23.08
N VAL A 14 6.83 -13.28 -24.24
CA VAL A 14 7.02 -11.82 -24.41
C VAL A 14 6.04 -11.02 -23.55
N VAL A 15 4.77 -11.44 -23.47
CA VAL A 15 3.77 -10.77 -22.62
C VAL A 15 4.09 -10.96 -21.15
N ILE A 16 4.53 -12.15 -20.74
CA ILE A 16 4.95 -12.45 -19.35
C ILE A 16 6.19 -11.63 -19.00
N THR A 17 7.23 -11.61 -19.84
CA THR A 17 8.46 -10.84 -19.62
C THR A 17 8.18 -9.34 -19.60
N GLY A 18 7.34 -8.84 -20.51
CA GLY A 18 6.91 -7.44 -20.53
C GLY A 18 6.07 -7.05 -19.30
N PHE A 19 5.20 -7.94 -18.84
CA PHE A 19 4.40 -7.74 -17.62
C PHE A 19 5.26 -7.79 -16.36
N ILE A 20 6.22 -8.71 -16.28
CA ILE A 20 7.21 -8.78 -15.19
C ILE A 20 8.08 -7.51 -15.18
N GLY A 21 8.56 -7.07 -16.35
CA GLY A 21 9.32 -5.83 -16.50
C GLY A 21 8.51 -4.59 -16.07
N LEU A 22 7.25 -4.50 -16.47
CA LEU A 22 6.35 -3.42 -16.08
C LEU A 22 6.04 -3.44 -14.58
N ARG A 23 5.80 -4.61 -13.99
CA ARG A 23 5.56 -4.78 -12.54
C ARG A 23 6.79 -4.38 -11.74
N PHE A 24 7.99 -4.75 -12.19
CA PHE A 24 9.25 -4.36 -11.55
C PHE A 24 9.50 -2.85 -11.68
N LEU A 25 9.31 -2.26 -12.87
CA LEU A 25 9.44 -0.83 -13.07
C LEU A 25 8.44 -0.04 -12.22
N ARG A 26 7.21 -0.54 -12.07
CA ARG A 26 6.23 0.01 -11.13
C ARG A 26 6.73 -0.07 -9.69
N ASN A 27 7.37 -1.18 -9.32
CA ASN A 27 7.94 -1.36 -7.99
C ASN A 27 9.17 -0.48 -7.72
N LEU A 28 10.01 -0.20 -8.72
CA LEU A 28 11.07 0.82 -8.64
C LEU A 28 10.49 2.25 -8.58
N ALA A 29 9.40 2.49 -9.31
CA ALA A 29 8.70 3.78 -9.35
C ALA A 29 7.89 4.07 -8.08
N SER A 30 7.67 3.06 -7.22
CA SER A 30 7.14 3.25 -5.88
C SER A 30 7.99 4.28 -5.13
N ARG A 31 7.34 5.13 -4.35
CA ARG A 31 8.07 6.02 -3.44
C ARG A 31 8.94 5.17 -2.51
N PRO A 32 10.21 5.56 -2.27
CA PRO A 32 11.03 4.83 -1.31
C PRO A 32 10.33 4.83 0.04
N VAL A 33 10.35 3.67 0.69
CA VAL A 33 9.93 3.53 2.09
C VAL A 33 11.17 3.83 2.93
N PRO A 34 11.28 5.01 3.56
CA PRO A 34 12.52 5.43 4.18
C PRO A 34 12.79 4.74 5.53
N GLU A 35 11.73 4.28 6.18
CA GLU A 35 11.66 3.71 7.53
C GLU A 35 10.60 2.60 7.50
N ILE A 36 10.80 1.55 8.28
CA ILE A 36 9.86 0.43 8.44
C ILE A 36 9.67 0.15 9.92
N HIS A 37 8.51 -0.40 10.29
CA HIS A 37 8.22 -0.88 11.63
C HIS A 37 7.75 -2.33 11.59
N LEU A 38 8.43 -3.18 12.36
CA LEU A 38 8.13 -4.60 12.50
C LEU A 38 7.16 -4.81 13.67
N SER A 39 5.91 -5.07 13.32
CA SER A 39 4.86 -5.36 14.30
C SER A 39 4.79 -6.88 14.55
N PRO A 40 4.96 -7.36 15.80
CA PRO A 40 4.92 -8.79 16.09
C PRO A 40 3.58 -9.42 15.74
N ILE A 41 3.59 -10.63 15.17
CA ILE A 41 2.39 -11.40 14.83
C ILE A 41 2.50 -12.85 15.30
N ALA A 42 1.42 -13.38 15.88
CA ALA A 42 1.39 -14.74 16.38
C ALA A 42 1.18 -15.78 15.25
N GLU A 43 0.26 -15.49 14.33
CA GLU A 43 -0.21 -16.42 13.29
C GLU A 43 -0.06 -15.80 11.89
N PRO A 44 1.16 -15.77 11.33
CA PRO A 44 1.39 -15.26 9.98
C PRO A 44 0.65 -16.05 8.91
N LYS A 45 0.10 -15.33 7.92
CA LYS A 45 -0.51 -15.90 6.72
C LYS A 45 0.54 -16.06 5.61
N TRP A 46 1.38 -17.06 5.74
CA TRP A 46 2.40 -17.38 4.73
C TRP A 46 1.79 -17.79 3.38
N THR A 47 2.42 -17.35 2.29
CA THR A 47 2.06 -17.71 0.91
C THR A 47 2.33 -19.18 0.61
N ASP A 48 3.44 -19.73 1.11
CA ASP A 48 3.80 -21.15 1.03
C ASP A 48 4.26 -21.67 2.40
N ARG A 49 3.30 -22.23 3.15
CA ARG A 49 3.54 -22.73 4.51
C ARG A 49 4.58 -23.84 4.56
N LYS A 50 4.66 -24.71 3.54
CA LYS A 50 5.60 -25.84 3.57
C LYS A 50 7.02 -25.33 3.41
N LYS A 51 7.27 -24.53 2.36
CA LYS A 51 8.59 -23.94 2.11
C LYS A 51 9.08 -23.10 3.28
N ILE A 52 8.19 -22.31 3.91
CA ILE A 52 8.52 -21.52 5.10
C ILE A 52 8.90 -22.42 6.28
N THR A 53 8.12 -23.46 6.57
CA THR A 53 8.45 -24.42 7.65
C THR A 53 9.79 -25.08 7.40
N ASP A 54 10.07 -25.55 6.19
CA ASP A 54 11.35 -26.18 5.84
C ASP A 54 12.55 -25.22 6.05
N LEU A 55 12.38 -23.93 5.76
CA LEU A 55 13.39 -22.90 5.99
C LEU A 55 13.56 -22.58 7.48
N ILE A 56 12.47 -22.49 8.25
CA ILE A 56 12.50 -22.33 9.72
C ILE A 56 13.28 -23.49 10.36
N ASP A 57 12.98 -24.72 9.97
CA ASP A 57 13.65 -25.92 10.45
C ASP A 57 15.14 -25.90 10.11
N SER A 58 15.49 -25.36 8.93
CA SER A 58 16.89 -25.21 8.51
C SER A 58 17.66 -24.23 9.39
N PHE A 59 17.07 -23.08 9.75
CA PHE A 59 17.64 -22.14 10.74
C PHE A 59 17.86 -22.84 12.10
N GLN A 60 16.84 -23.52 12.61
CA GLN A 60 16.90 -24.20 13.91
C GLN A 60 17.96 -25.30 13.95
N LYS A 61 18.09 -26.10 12.89
CA LYS A 61 19.14 -27.14 12.77
C LYS A 61 20.55 -26.58 12.80
N LYS A 62 20.74 -25.33 12.36
CA LYS A 62 22.02 -24.60 12.47
C LYS A 62 22.14 -23.81 13.78
N GLY A 63 21.29 -24.08 14.78
CA GLY A 63 21.38 -23.49 16.11
C GLY A 63 20.94 -22.03 16.19
N PHE A 64 20.19 -21.54 15.21
CA PHE A 64 19.53 -20.23 15.32
C PHE A 64 18.28 -20.35 16.19
N GLU A 65 18.06 -19.34 17.01
CA GLU A 65 16.88 -19.20 17.84
C GLU A 65 15.91 -18.22 17.17
N SER A 66 14.60 -18.51 17.27
CA SER A 66 13.56 -17.60 16.76
C SER A 66 13.56 -16.30 17.55
N ALA A 67 13.63 -15.17 16.85
CA ALA A 67 13.53 -13.81 17.42
C ALA A 67 12.11 -13.22 17.31
N GLY A 68 11.27 -13.79 16.44
CA GLY A 68 9.88 -13.37 16.29
C GLY A 68 9.41 -13.50 14.85
N LYS A 69 8.11 -13.27 14.65
CA LYS A 69 7.48 -13.15 13.34
C LYS A 69 6.80 -11.80 13.31
N TYR A 70 6.91 -11.09 12.20
CA TYR A 70 6.54 -9.69 12.10
C TYR A 70 5.81 -9.42 10.79
N GLU A 71 4.87 -8.49 10.83
CA GLU A 71 4.37 -7.80 9.64
C GLU A 71 5.03 -6.41 9.53
N CYS A 72 5.14 -5.92 8.30
CA CYS A 72 5.63 -4.57 8.01
C CYS A 72 4.49 -3.74 7.43
N PHE A 73 4.02 -2.73 8.15
CA PHE A 73 2.86 -1.93 7.74
C PHE A 73 3.17 -1.09 6.49
N GLU A 74 4.39 -0.59 6.38
CA GLU A 74 4.83 0.26 5.27
C GLU A 74 5.00 -0.51 3.95
N ILE A 75 5.15 -1.84 4.03
CA ILE A 75 5.25 -2.73 2.87
C ILE A 75 4.11 -3.76 2.98
N PRO A 76 2.92 -3.44 2.45
CA PRO A 76 1.73 -4.28 2.63
C PRO A 76 1.97 -5.75 2.28
N SER A 77 1.52 -6.63 3.16
CA SER A 77 1.65 -8.09 3.03
C SER A 77 3.08 -8.65 3.12
N LEU A 78 4.09 -7.83 3.43
CA LEU A 78 5.41 -8.35 3.78
C LEU A 78 5.37 -8.99 5.17
N ILE A 79 5.72 -10.27 5.23
CA ILE A 79 5.90 -10.99 6.48
C ILE A 79 7.38 -11.36 6.64
N ILE A 80 7.91 -11.15 7.84
CA ILE A 80 9.30 -11.43 8.20
C ILE A 80 9.33 -12.41 9.38
N SER A 81 10.22 -13.40 9.34
CA SER A 81 10.61 -14.17 10.52
C SER A 81 12.08 -13.90 10.85
N GLY A 82 12.33 -13.43 12.07
CA GLY A 82 13.66 -13.11 12.57
C GLY A 82 14.30 -14.26 13.31
N PHE A 83 15.62 -14.40 13.16
CA PHE A 83 16.43 -15.43 13.81
C PHE A 83 17.73 -14.84 14.33
N VAL A 84 18.20 -15.32 15.47
CA VAL A 84 19.49 -14.90 16.04
C VAL A 84 20.31 -16.12 16.45
N ARG A 85 21.63 -16.03 16.35
CA ARG A 85 22.55 -17.04 16.87
C ARG A 85 23.66 -16.34 17.65
N PRO A 86 23.40 -16.00 18.94
CA PRO A 86 24.32 -15.21 19.74
C PRO A 86 25.72 -15.83 19.86
N SER A 87 25.82 -17.16 19.91
CA SER A 87 27.09 -17.89 20.04
C SER A 87 28.04 -17.72 18.85
N GLU A 88 27.52 -17.42 17.66
CA GLU A 88 28.34 -17.12 16.47
C GLU A 88 28.21 -15.65 16.01
N GLN A 89 27.53 -14.83 16.81
CA GLN A 89 27.35 -13.39 16.61
C GLN A 89 26.80 -13.06 15.22
N MET A 90 25.75 -13.78 14.82
CA MET A 90 25.06 -13.60 13.54
C MET A 90 23.55 -13.67 13.72
N ALA A 91 22.82 -13.15 12.73
CA ALA A 91 21.38 -13.17 12.68
C ALA A 91 20.90 -13.56 11.29
N GLY A 92 19.62 -13.90 11.19
CA GLY A 92 18.99 -14.36 9.97
C GLY A 92 17.61 -13.78 9.80
N THR A 93 17.16 -13.69 8.56
CA THR A 93 15.83 -13.19 8.22
C THR A 93 15.24 -14.05 7.12
N LEU A 94 14.01 -14.52 7.34
CA LEU A 94 13.19 -15.16 6.33
C LEU A 94 12.10 -14.18 5.91
N TYR A 95 11.95 -13.97 4.61
CA TYR A 95 10.98 -13.04 4.05
C TYR A 95 9.93 -13.81 3.26
N ASP A 96 8.69 -13.34 3.33
CA ASP A 96 7.60 -13.68 2.43
C ASP A 96 7.03 -12.36 1.88
N HIS A 97 7.41 -12.01 0.65
CA HIS A 97 7.03 -10.75 0.02
C HIS A 97 6.05 -11.00 -1.13
N PRO A 98 4.96 -10.21 -1.25
CA PRO A 98 3.92 -10.44 -2.25
C PRO A 98 4.44 -10.44 -3.70
N ASP A 99 5.40 -9.58 -4.01
CA ASP A 99 5.99 -9.48 -5.36
C ASP A 99 7.28 -10.26 -5.59
N ARG A 100 8.02 -10.60 -4.53
CA ARG A 100 9.40 -11.15 -4.64
C ARG A 100 9.47 -12.60 -4.17
N GLY A 101 8.38 -13.14 -3.65
CA GLY A 101 8.31 -14.49 -3.12
C GLY A 101 9.11 -14.62 -1.82
N ILE A 102 9.63 -15.82 -1.60
CA ILE A 102 10.27 -16.22 -0.34
C ILE A 102 11.78 -16.32 -0.53
N TRP A 103 12.55 -15.62 0.31
CA TRP A 103 14.02 -15.70 0.38
C TRP A 103 14.51 -15.54 1.82
N THR A 104 15.81 -15.79 2.00
CA THR A 104 16.51 -15.74 3.29
C THR A 104 17.79 -14.93 3.18
N ASP A 105 18.05 -14.16 4.24
CA ASP A 105 19.32 -13.48 4.49
C ASP A 105 19.98 -14.06 5.75
N ILE A 106 21.30 -14.14 5.75
CA ILE A 106 22.13 -14.29 6.95
C ILE A 106 23.07 -13.10 7.02
N PHE A 107 23.12 -12.44 8.17
CA PHE A 107 23.91 -11.22 8.32
C PHE A 107 24.69 -11.16 9.63
N VAL A 108 25.78 -10.41 9.57
CA VAL A 108 26.71 -10.13 10.66
C VAL A 108 26.92 -8.62 10.73
N HIS A 109 26.83 -8.06 11.93
CA HIS A 109 27.21 -6.68 12.20
C HIS A 109 28.60 -6.63 12.84
N TYR A 110 29.44 -5.72 12.38
CA TYR A 110 30.79 -5.53 12.88
C TYR A 110 30.87 -4.31 13.80
N SER A 111 31.80 -4.32 14.74
CA SER A 111 32.03 -3.25 15.72
C SER A 111 32.51 -1.94 15.08
N ASP A 112 33.07 -2.01 13.87
CA ASP A 112 33.48 -0.85 13.06
C ASP A 112 32.30 -0.17 12.32
N GLY A 113 31.07 -0.65 12.53
CA GLY A 113 29.86 -0.12 11.91
C GLY A 113 29.55 -0.68 10.53
N GLY A 114 30.39 -1.58 10.01
CA GLY A 114 30.14 -2.34 8.79
C GLY A 114 29.23 -3.55 9.01
N SER A 115 28.82 -4.18 7.91
CA SER A 115 28.05 -5.43 7.95
C SER A 115 28.38 -6.33 6.77
N LEU A 116 28.15 -7.63 6.97
CA LEU A 116 28.11 -8.63 5.91
C LEU A 116 26.69 -9.19 5.84
N THR A 117 26.13 -9.29 4.64
CA THR A 117 24.86 -9.97 4.40
C THR A 117 25.02 -10.93 3.24
N VAL A 118 24.67 -12.19 3.43
CA VAL A 118 24.61 -13.22 2.40
C VAL A 118 23.15 -13.56 2.15
N SER A 119 22.69 -13.43 0.91
CA SER A 119 21.27 -13.46 0.55
C SER A 119 21.03 -14.37 -0.65
N ASN A 120 19.95 -15.16 -0.63
CA ASN A 120 19.44 -15.82 -1.84
C ASN A 120 18.26 -15.06 -2.49
N ALA A 121 18.12 -13.77 -2.19
CA ALA A 121 17.08 -12.93 -2.80
C ALA A 121 17.13 -13.04 -4.33
N PRO A 122 15.96 -13.11 -5.00
CA PRO A 122 15.90 -13.27 -6.45
C PRO A 122 16.33 -12.02 -7.21
N ALA A 123 16.43 -10.87 -6.54
CA ALA A 123 16.79 -9.58 -7.11
C ALA A 123 17.47 -8.69 -6.05
N GLY A 124 18.14 -7.63 -6.49
CA GLY A 124 18.76 -6.60 -5.66
C GLY A 124 20.27 -6.48 -5.85
N HIS A 125 20.92 -7.47 -6.48
CA HIS A 125 22.35 -7.46 -6.77
C HIS A 125 22.76 -6.39 -7.80
N GLU A 126 21.78 -5.85 -8.53
CA GLU A 126 21.93 -4.81 -9.53
C GLU A 126 22.08 -3.42 -8.89
N LEU A 127 21.72 -3.31 -7.61
CA LEU A 127 21.74 -2.08 -6.83
C LEU A 127 23.06 -1.89 -6.10
N ASP A 128 23.55 -0.67 -6.05
CA ASP A 128 24.72 -0.30 -5.26
C ASP A 128 24.35 -0.31 -3.77
N HIS A 129 25.28 -0.72 -2.91
CA HIS A 129 25.13 -0.74 -1.45
C HIS A 129 26.01 0.32 -0.79
N MET A 130 25.66 0.69 0.45
CA MET A 130 26.50 1.58 1.23
C MET A 130 27.93 0.98 1.35
N PRO A 131 29.01 1.76 1.16
CA PRO A 131 30.37 1.22 1.06
C PRO A 131 30.86 0.34 2.22
N GLN A 132 30.30 0.51 3.42
CA GLN A 132 30.64 -0.28 4.61
C GLN A 132 29.80 -1.57 4.77
N GLN A 133 28.81 -1.79 3.89
CA GLN A 133 27.96 -2.96 3.88
C GLN A 133 28.34 -3.85 2.71
N ILE A 134 28.89 -5.01 3.01
CA ILE A 134 29.15 -6.05 2.02
C ILE A 134 27.87 -6.88 1.90
N LYS A 135 27.31 -6.93 0.69
CA LYS A 135 26.16 -7.78 0.40
C LYS A 135 26.48 -8.74 -0.73
N LEU A 136 26.41 -10.03 -0.43
CA LEU A 136 26.67 -11.12 -1.35
C LEU A 136 25.36 -11.77 -1.76
N TYR A 137 25.07 -11.75 -3.05
CA TYR A 137 23.86 -12.35 -3.62
C TYR A 137 24.18 -13.72 -4.21
N CYS A 138 23.60 -14.75 -3.62
CA CYS A 138 23.70 -16.15 -4.00
C CYS A 138 22.32 -16.63 -4.49
N LYS A 139 21.87 -16.05 -5.61
CA LYS A 139 20.53 -16.31 -6.18
C LYS A 139 20.33 -17.81 -6.40
N GLY A 140 19.22 -18.34 -5.88
CA GLY A 140 18.88 -19.76 -6.00
C GLY A 140 19.60 -20.70 -5.02
N SER A 141 20.58 -20.21 -4.25
CA SER A 141 21.25 -21.03 -3.24
C SER A 141 20.31 -21.41 -2.09
N SER A 142 20.54 -22.61 -1.57
CA SER A 142 19.92 -23.13 -0.36
C SER A 142 20.40 -22.38 0.89
N PHE A 143 19.62 -22.47 1.97
CA PHE A 143 20.01 -21.90 3.27
C PHE A 143 21.40 -22.39 3.74
N ASN A 144 21.69 -23.69 3.57
CA ASN A 144 22.97 -24.26 3.98
C ASN A 144 24.15 -23.62 3.24
N GLU A 145 24.01 -23.37 1.94
CA GLU A 145 25.05 -22.71 1.15
C GLU A 145 25.26 -21.26 1.60
N LEU A 146 24.19 -20.51 1.93
CA LEU A 146 24.31 -19.17 2.50
C LEU A 146 25.05 -19.19 3.85
N TYR A 147 24.75 -20.19 4.67
CA TYR A 147 25.36 -20.38 5.98
C TYR A 147 26.86 -20.67 5.86
N GLU A 148 27.27 -21.60 5.01
CA GLU A 148 28.70 -21.86 4.77
C GLU A 148 29.41 -20.64 4.15
N LYS A 149 28.70 -19.87 3.29
CA LYS A 149 29.26 -18.67 2.67
C LYS A 149 29.49 -17.54 3.69
N VAL A 150 28.57 -17.30 4.63
CA VAL A 150 28.80 -16.27 5.68
C VAL A 150 29.94 -16.67 6.64
N LEU A 151 30.21 -17.97 6.78
CA LEU A 151 31.31 -18.49 7.57
C LEU A 151 32.67 -18.40 6.87
N THR A 152 32.71 -18.34 5.54
CA THR A 152 33.95 -18.21 4.77
C THR A 152 34.32 -16.76 4.51
N GLU A 153 33.33 -15.88 4.30
CA GLU A 153 33.52 -14.46 3.95
C GLU A 153 33.78 -13.56 5.17
N LYS A 154 34.38 -14.11 6.24
CA LYS A 154 34.56 -13.40 7.51
C LYS A 154 35.56 -12.25 7.33
N LYS A 155 35.11 -11.03 7.65
CA LYS A 155 36.01 -9.89 7.87
C LYS A 155 36.77 -10.03 9.20
N GLU A 156 38.03 -9.61 9.22
CA GLU A 156 38.85 -9.43 10.43
C GLU A 156 38.40 -8.16 11.22
N ALA A 157 37.19 -8.20 11.75
CA ALA A 157 36.65 -7.18 12.64
C ALA A 157 35.82 -7.84 13.74
N GLY A 158 35.75 -7.20 14.92
CA GLY A 158 34.92 -7.69 16.01
C GLY A 158 33.45 -7.76 15.58
N ARG A 159 32.74 -8.83 15.95
CA ARG A 159 31.30 -8.97 15.64
C ARG A 159 30.46 -8.51 16.82
N ILE A 160 29.29 -7.98 16.51
CA ILE A 160 28.30 -7.56 17.49
C ILE A 160 27.32 -8.72 17.70
N THR A 161 27.14 -9.12 18.96
CA THR A 161 26.10 -10.07 19.34
C THR A 161 24.73 -9.40 19.25
N ILE A 162 23.78 -10.04 18.57
CA ILE A 162 22.38 -9.58 18.47
C ILE A 162 21.52 -10.52 19.31
N LEU A 163 20.79 -9.96 20.27
CA LEU A 163 19.83 -10.70 21.10
C LEU A 163 18.44 -10.74 20.43
N LYS A 164 17.58 -11.66 20.86
CA LYS A 164 16.23 -11.83 20.28
C LYS A 164 15.41 -10.56 20.39
N GLU A 165 15.46 -9.92 21.55
CA GLU A 165 14.71 -8.71 21.89
C GLU A 165 15.21 -7.50 21.10
N GLU A 166 16.45 -7.54 20.62
CA GLU A 166 17.07 -6.48 19.82
C GLU A 166 16.88 -6.67 18.31
N PHE A 167 16.41 -7.85 17.86
CA PHE A 167 16.38 -8.17 16.44
C PHE A 167 15.59 -7.14 15.63
N ALA A 168 14.36 -6.83 16.05
CA ALA A 168 13.47 -5.95 15.30
C ALA A 168 14.06 -4.52 15.18
N SER A 169 14.44 -3.92 16.31
CA SER A 169 15.00 -2.56 16.34
C SER A 169 16.31 -2.44 15.55
N ARG A 170 17.18 -3.45 15.62
CA ARG A 170 18.43 -3.46 14.82
C ARG A 170 18.16 -3.65 13.33
N PHE A 171 17.18 -4.47 12.96
CA PHE A 171 16.78 -4.68 11.58
C PHE A 171 16.24 -3.38 10.97
N GLU A 172 15.31 -2.72 11.66
CA GLU A 172 14.72 -1.43 11.27
C GLU A 172 15.78 -0.33 11.12
N ALA A 173 16.67 -0.20 12.11
CA ALA A 173 17.75 0.79 12.07
C ALA A 173 18.71 0.57 10.89
N GLN A 174 19.03 -0.69 10.57
CA GLN A 174 19.89 -1.02 9.44
C GLN A 174 19.21 -0.74 8.10
N TYR A 175 17.92 -1.07 7.98
CA TYR A 175 17.11 -0.73 6.82
C TYR A 175 17.05 0.79 6.60
N GLU A 176 16.75 1.54 7.65
CA GLU A 176 16.70 3.01 7.61
C GLU A 176 18.05 3.59 7.18
N LYS A 177 19.17 3.08 7.72
CA LYS A 177 20.52 3.53 7.38
C LYS A 177 20.81 3.37 5.89
N GLU A 178 20.53 2.19 5.32
CA GLU A 178 20.71 1.90 3.89
C GLU A 178 19.78 2.78 3.02
N MET A 179 18.50 2.88 3.38
CA MET A 179 17.53 3.70 2.63
C MET A 179 17.87 5.18 2.67
N ARG A 180 18.33 5.68 3.82
CA ARG A 180 18.79 7.07 3.97
C ARG A 180 20.01 7.34 3.08
N TRP A 181 21.00 6.45 3.08
CA TRP A 181 22.16 6.57 2.18
C TRP A 181 21.73 6.63 0.70
N ARG A 182 20.79 5.78 0.28
CA ARG A 182 20.24 5.80 -1.09
C ARG A 182 19.51 7.10 -1.43
N ILE A 183 18.69 7.60 -0.52
CA ILE A 183 17.97 8.87 -0.70
C ILE A 183 18.95 10.03 -0.77
N ASP A 184 19.98 10.05 0.07
CA ASP A 184 20.94 11.15 0.15
C ASP A 184 21.84 11.26 -1.08
N ARG A 185 22.15 10.15 -1.74
CA ARG A 185 22.82 10.15 -3.05
C ARG A 185 21.91 10.46 -4.24
N GLY A 186 20.63 10.79 -4.00
CA GLY A 186 19.67 11.18 -5.02
C GLY A 186 18.76 10.06 -5.53
N GLY A 187 18.78 8.88 -4.90
CA GLY A 187 18.06 7.69 -5.36
C GLY A 187 18.89 6.81 -6.31
N PRO A 188 18.24 5.93 -7.08
CA PRO A 188 18.92 5.04 -8.02
C PRO A 188 19.74 5.80 -9.07
N THR A 189 20.94 5.31 -9.36
CA THR A 189 21.79 5.84 -10.43
C THR A 189 21.38 5.27 -11.79
N TYR A 190 21.81 5.93 -12.86
CA TYR A 190 21.65 5.42 -14.22
C TYR A 190 22.23 4.01 -14.38
N LEU A 191 23.39 3.72 -13.78
CA LEU A 191 24.02 2.41 -13.87
C LEU A 191 23.21 1.33 -13.15
N GLU A 192 22.64 1.63 -11.98
CA GLU A 192 21.71 0.72 -11.30
C GLU A 192 20.47 0.45 -12.13
N VAL A 193 19.85 1.50 -12.70
CA VAL A 193 18.67 1.36 -13.55
C VAL A 193 18.99 0.52 -14.79
N ARG A 194 20.16 0.72 -15.40
CA ARG A 194 20.63 -0.08 -16.54
C ARG A 194 20.85 -1.54 -16.17
N ARG A 195 21.59 -1.84 -15.09
CA ARG A 195 21.82 -3.23 -14.64
C ARG A 195 20.52 -3.97 -14.34
N VAL A 196 19.56 -3.27 -13.74
CA VAL A 196 18.21 -3.83 -13.53
C VAL A 196 17.51 -4.10 -14.86
N ALA A 197 17.54 -3.17 -15.82
CA ALA A 197 16.92 -3.38 -17.12
C ALA A 197 17.53 -4.56 -17.89
N GLU A 198 18.87 -4.70 -17.82
CA GLU A 198 19.63 -5.81 -18.40
C GLU A 198 19.25 -7.15 -17.77
N GLU A 199 19.19 -7.26 -16.44
CA GLU A 199 18.78 -8.49 -15.74
C GLU A 199 17.34 -8.90 -16.11
N MET A 200 16.48 -7.93 -16.40
CA MET A 200 15.10 -8.19 -16.83
C MET A 200 14.98 -8.52 -18.32
N GLY A 201 16.07 -8.48 -19.09
CA GLY A 201 16.05 -8.66 -20.54
C GLY A 201 15.32 -7.52 -21.28
N VAL A 202 15.20 -6.35 -20.66
CA VAL A 202 14.52 -5.18 -21.25
C VAL A 202 15.57 -4.35 -22.00
N SER A 203 15.67 -4.55 -23.32
CA SER A 203 16.48 -3.68 -24.16
C SER A 203 15.84 -2.30 -24.23
N THR A 204 16.48 -1.32 -23.62
CA THR A 204 16.06 0.09 -23.69
C THR A 204 17.20 0.90 -24.29
N ASP A 205 16.84 1.84 -25.16
CA ASP A 205 17.80 2.82 -25.64
C ASP A 205 18.24 3.74 -24.48
N ARG A 206 19.40 4.38 -24.66
CA ARG A 206 20.02 5.22 -23.64
C ARG A 206 19.10 6.36 -23.17
N GLU A 207 18.37 6.99 -24.09
CA GLU A 207 17.48 8.11 -23.76
C GLU A 207 16.35 7.66 -22.84
N SER A 208 15.72 6.52 -23.16
CA SER A 208 14.69 5.89 -22.32
C SER A 208 15.20 5.58 -20.90
N LEU A 209 16.42 5.05 -20.76
CA LEU A 209 17.04 4.77 -19.46
C LEU A 209 17.35 6.04 -18.67
N GLU A 210 17.84 7.09 -19.33
CA GLU A 210 18.10 8.39 -18.70
C GLU A 210 16.78 9.04 -18.21
N GLN A 211 15.73 9.01 -19.02
CA GLN A 211 14.40 9.50 -18.63
C GLN A 211 13.81 8.70 -17.46
N ALA A 212 13.93 7.36 -17.48
CA ALA A 212 13.49 6.51 -16.37
C ALA A 212 14.25 6.84 -15.08
N THR A 213 15.57 7.01 -15.17
CA THR A 213 16.43 7.40 -14.05
C THR A 213 15.99 8.74 -13.46
N GLN A 214 15.80 9.77 -14.28
CA GLN A 214 15.35 11.09 -13.82
C GLN A 214 14.01 11.02 -13.10
N ARG A 215 13.04 10.25 -13.63
CA ARG A 215 11.74 10.05 -12.97
C ARG A 215 11.87 9.39 -11.61
N LEU A 216 12.72 8.36 -11.50
CA LEU A 216 12.99 7.67 -10.24
C LEU A 216 13.62 8.62 -9.23
N GLN A 217 14.64 9.38 -9.62
CA GLN A 217 15.30 10.35 -8.75
C GLN A 217 14.33 11.44 -8.26
N ILE A 218 13.46 11.97 -9.13
CA ILE A 218 12.41 12.92 -8.73
C ILE A 218 11.49 12.30 -7.68
N ASN A 219 11.01 11.07 -7.89
CA ASN A 219 10.12 10.38 -6.95
C ASN A 219 10.79 10.15 -5.59
N TRP A 220 12.07 9.79 -5.59
CA TRP A 220 12.85 9.56 -4.37
C TRP A 220 13.15 10.87 -3.63
N MET A 221 13.47 11.94 -4.34
CA MET A 221 13.76 13.27 -3.76
C MET A 221 12.51 13.97 -3.22
N GLN A 222 11.33 13.70 -3.78
CA GLN A 222 10.07 14.15 -3.18
C GLN A 222 9.83 13.53 -1.78
N GLY A 223 10.38 12.34 -1.51
CA GLY A 223 10.39 11.74 -0.17
C GLY A 223 11.20 12.56 0.84
N LYS A 224 12.33 13.16 0.40
CA LYS A 224 13.20 13.99 1.25
C LYS A 224 12.49 15.22 1.81
N LYS A 225 11.60 15.86 1.04
CA LYS A 225 10.83 17.05 1.45
C LYS A 225 9.74 16.76 2.50
N LYS A 226 9.31 15.49 2.65
CA LYS A 226 8.33 15.10 3.68
C LYS A 226 8.95 14.76 5.04
N ARG A 227 10.28 14.70 5.15
CA ARG A 227 11.00 14.50 6.43
C ARG A 227 11.15 15.81 7.20
N THR A 228 10.03 16.38 7.63
CA THR A 228 10.06 17.12 8.91
C THR A 228 9.85 16.06 9.98
N LYS A 229 10.92 15.72 10.70
CA LYS A 229 10.97 14.72 11.79
C LYS A 229 9.67 14.69 12.60
N ILE A 230 8.94 13.57 12.54
CA ILE A 230 8.11 13.13 13.66
C ILE A 230 8.98 12.17 14.45
N SER A 231 9.94 12.70 15.22
CA SER A 231 10.31 11.97 16.44
C SER A 231 9.11 12.11 17.36
N VAL A 232 8.47 11.01 17.72
CA VAL A 232 7.50 11.00 18.83
C VAL A 232 8.29 11.14 20.14
N GLU A 233 8.95 12.28 20.32
CA GLU A 233 8.85 12.97 21.60
C GLU A 233 7.39 13.39 21.71
N MET A 234 6.77 13.22 22.88
CA MET A 234 5.47 13.82 23.21
C MET A 234 5.54 15.34 23.08
N ARG A 235 5.49 15.86 21.86
CA ARG A 235 5.13 17.24 21.58
C ARG A 235 3.71 17.20 21.07
N THR A 236 2.82 17.87 21.80
CA THR A 236 1.49 18.27 21.35
C THR A 236 1.60 18.73 19.90
N ALA A 237 1.11 17.92 18.97
CA ALA A 237 1.13 18.24 17.56
C ALA A 237 0.14 19.39 17.33
N VAL A 238 0.60 20.62 17.50
CA VAL A 238 -0.13 21.81 17.07
C VAL A 238 -0.25 21.69 15.55
N LEU A 239 -1.48 21.56 15.05
CA LEU A 239 -1.77 21.63 13.62
C LEU A 239 -1.02 22.82 13.01
N THR A 240 -0.35 22.63 11.86
CA THR A 240 0.41 23.70 11.20
C THR A 240 -0.48 24.93 11.00
N GLY A 241 0.09 26.15 11.08
CA GLY A 241 -0.68 27.40 11.14
C GLY A 241 -1.74 27.58 10.04
N GLU A 242 -1.53 26.99 8.87
CA GLU A 242 -2.51 26.94 7.76
C GLU A 242 -3.84 26.24 8.13
N PHE A 243 -3.83 25.32 9.08
CA PHE A 243 -5.01 24.56 9.54
C PHE A 243 -5.74 25.21 10.72
N GLN A 244 -5.19 26.27 11.31
CA GLN A 244 -5.88 27.05 12.35
C GLN A 244 -6.93 28.00 11.75
N LYS A 245 -6.91 28.20 10.42
CA LYS A 245 -7.80 29.09 9.69
C LYS A 245 -8.56 28.34 8.58
N PRO A 246 -9.68 27.67 8.92
CA PRO A 246 -10.48 26.87 8.00
C PRO A 246 -10.78 27.55 6.65
N GLU A 247 -11.12 28.83 6.70
CA GLU A 247 -11.44 29.62 5.49
C GLU A 247 -10.22 29.89 4.61
N GLU A 248 -9.03 30.11 5.18
CA GLU A 248 -7.80 30.28 4.38
C GLU A 248 -7.42 28.96 3.71
N PHE A 249 -7.54 27.83 4.42
CA PHE A 249 -7.34 26.50 3.85
C PHE A 249 -8.30 26.24 2.69
N ARG A 250 -9.60 26.49 2.89
CA ARG A 250 -10.62 26.36 1.85
C ARG A 250 -10.27 27.20 0.62
N ARG A 251 -10.00 28.51 0.79
CA ARG A 251 -9.63 29.41 -0.31
C ARG A 251 -8.40 28.92 -1.06
N THR A 252 -7.37 28.48 -0.34
CA THR A 252 -6.14 27.95 -0.94
C THR A 252 -6.40 26.70 -1.77
N MET A 253 -7.26 25.81 -1.28
CA MET A 253 -7.60 24.57 -1.99
C MET A 253 -8.52 24.81 -3.19
N GLU A 254 -9.48 25.74 -3.08
CA GLU A 254 -10.32 26.18 -4.20
C GLU A 254 -9.48 26.87 -5.29
N GLN A 255 -8.48 27.67 -4.92
CA GLN A 255 -7.53 28.28 -5.87
C GLN A 255 -6.64 27.24 -6.57
N LYS A 256 -6.25 26.17 -5.88
CA LYS A 256 -5.48 25.06 -6.45
C LYS A 256 -6.34 24.07 -7.25
N SER A 257 -7.66 24.17 -7.17
CA SER A 257 -8.57 23.25 -7.84
C SER A 257 -8.47 23.39 -9.36
N GLY A 258 -8.34 22.26 -10.05
CA GLY A 258 -8.47 22.23 -11.51
C GLY A 258 -9.89 22.60 -11.99
N PRO A 259 -10.07 22.81 -13.30
CA PRO A 259 -11.38 23.10 -13.89
C PRO A 259 -12.34 21.92 -13.74
N ALA A 260 -13.64 22.22 -13.64
CA ALA A 260 -14.69 21.20 -13.57
C ALA A 260 -14.60 20.21 -14.74
N PRO A 261 -14.57 18.89 -14.48
CA PRO A 261 -14.54 17.91 -15.56
C PRO A 261 -15.84 17.99 -16.34
N SER A 262 -15.74 18.20 -17.65
CA SER A 262 -16.87 18.23 -18.56
C SER A 262 -16.62 17.32 -19.74
N LEU A 263 -17.66 16.59 -20.14
CA LEU A 263 -17.69 15.82 -21.38
C LEU A 263 -18.41 16.68 -22.42
N ARG A 264 -17.71 17.08 -23.48
CA ARG A 264 -18.36 17.73 -24.65
C ARG A 264 -19.24 16.75 -25.42
N VAL A 265 -18.96 15.46 -25.33
CA VAL A 265 -19.66 14.39 -26.04
C VAL A 265 -20.36 13.46 -25.04
N PRO A 266 -21.64 13.09 -25.24
CA PRO A 266 -22.30 12.11 -24.38
C PRO A 266 -21.52 10.79 -24.32
N ALA A 267 -21.45 10.18 -23.15
CA ALA A 267 -20.62 8.99 -22.96
C ALA A 267 -21.13 7.77 -23.75
N LEU A 268 -22.45 7.63 -23.90
CA LEU A 268 -23.08 6.47 -24.53
C LEU A 268 -22.67 6.28 -26.01
N PRO A 269 -22.73 7.30 -26.89
CA PRO A 269 -22.19 7.21 -28.24
C PRO A 269 -20.74 6.73 -28.32
N VAL A 270 -19.86 7.23 -27.43
CA VAL A 270 -18.45 6.83 -27.42
C VAL A 270 -18.30 5.35 -27.07
N TYR A 271 -19.03 4.86 -26.07
CA TYR A 271 -19.03 3.43 -25.75
C TYR A 271 -19.59 2.58 -26.89
N LEU A 272 -20.68 3.00 -27.53
CA LEU A 272 -21.24 2.27 -28.66
C LEU A 272 -20.21 2.16 -29.80
N VAL A 273 -19.53 3.26 -30.14
CA VAL A 273 -18.46 3.25 -31.15
C VAL A 273 -17.32 2.32 -30.75
N LEU A 274 -16.84 2.37 -29.51
CA LEU A 274 -15.75 1.51 -29.03
C LEU A 274 -16.14 0.03 -29.00
N ILE A 275 -17.34 -0.31 -28.52
CA ILE A 275 -17.86 -1.67 -28.49
C ILE A 275 -18.06 -2.19 -29.92
N SER A 276 -18.66 -1.38 -30.81
CA SER A 276 -18.82 -1.74 -32.22
C SER A 276 -17.47 -1.92 -32.90
N ALA A 277 -16.47 -1.07 -32.63
CA ALA A 277 -15.12 -1.22 -33.15
C ALA A 277 -14.45 -2.51 -32.65
N MET A 278 -14.55 -2.81 -31.36
CA MET A 278 -14.01 -4.06 -30.79
C MET A 278 -14.72 -5.29 -31.36
N ALA A 279 -16.05 -5.28 -31.47
CA ALA A 279 -16.83 -6.38 -32.03
C ALA A 279 -16.52 -6.59 -33.52
N TYR A 280 -16.46 -5.51 -34.30
CA TYR A 280 -16.05 -5.55 -35.70
C TYR A 280 -14.62 -6.09 -35.83
N TRP A 281 -13.70 -5.65 -34.97
CA TRP A 281 -12.32 -6.12 -34.98
C TRP A 281 -12.26 -7.63 -34.71
N VAL A 282 -12.96 -8.12 -33.68
CA VAL A 282 -13.06 -9.56 -33.38
C VAL A 282 -13.66 -10.35 -34.56
N TYR A 283 -14.73 -9.84 -35.18
CA TYR A 283 -15.33 -10.46 -36.36
C TYR A 283 -14.37 -10.48 -37.57
N TYR A 284 -13.65 -9.38 -37.80
CA TYR A 284 -12.63 -9.27 -38.84
C TYR A 284 -11.52 -10.30 -38.60
N GLY A 285 -10.97 -10.37 -37.38
CA GLY A 285 -9.97 -11.37 -37.01
C GLY A 285 -10.45 -12.81 -37.24
N TYR A 286 -11.70 -13.11 -36.89
CA TYR A 286 -12.32 -14.41 -37.17
C TYR A 286 -12.41 -14.72 -38.68
N THR A 287 -12.87 -13.76 -39.48
CA THR A 287 -13.08 -13.92 -40.93
C THR A 287 -11.75 -14.00 -41.68
N TYR A 288 -10.79 -13.16 -41.28
CA TYR A 288 -9.41 -13.18 -41.78
C TYR A 288 -8.77 -14.54 -41.53
N ASN A 289 -8.86 -15.04 -40.29
CA ASN A 289 -8.32 -16.35 -39.94
C ASN A 289 -8.98 -17.50 -40.71
N LYS A 290 -10.27 -17.39 -41.07
CA LYS A 290 -10.97 -18.41 -41.87
C LYS A 290 -10.49 -18.45 -43.33
N THR A 291 -10.11 -17.31 -43.90
CA THR A 291 -9.76 -17.17 -45.32
C THR A 291 -8.26 -17.28 -45.59
N HIS A 292 -7.43 -16.87 -44.62
CA HIS A 292 -5.99 -16.76 -44.76
C HIS A 292 -5.26 -17.76 -43.85
N PHE A 293 -5.92 -18.85 -43.45
CA PHE A 293 -5.26 -19.84 -42.62
C PHE A 293 -4.12 -20.53 -43.39
N PRO A 294 -2.89 -20.59 -42.85
CA PRO A 294 -2.45 -20.04 -41.55
C PRO A 294 -2.13 -18.53 -41.59
N SER A 295 -2.70 -17.76 -40.66
CA SER A 295 -2.44 -16.32 -40.52
C SER A 295 -0.96 -16.04 -40.22
N SER A 296 -0.40 -14.96 -40.76
CA SER A 296 0.99 -14.59 -40.46
C SER A 296 1.14 -14.09 -39.01
N LEU A 297 2.33 -14.24 -38.42
CA LEU A 297 2.63 -13.72 -37.09
C LEU A 297 2.44 -12.19 -37.02
N THR A 298 2.84 -11.48 -38.07
CA THR A 298 2.68 -10.03 -38.18
C THR A 298 1.21 -9.64 -38.07
N ASP A 299 0.31 -10.35 -38.76
CA ASP A 299 -1.13 -10.07 -38.71
C ASP A 299 -1.72 -10.29 -37.32
N LEU A 300 -1.27 -11.33 -36.61
CA LEU A 300 -1.68 -11.59 -35.22
C LEU A 300 -1.19 -10.49 -34.28
N ILE A 301 0.06 -10.06 -34.40
CA ILE A 301 0.62 -8.97 -33.58
C ILE A 301 -0.17 -7.68 -33.80
N VAL A 302 -0.44 -7.31 -35.06
CA VAL A 302 -1.23 -6.12 -35.40
C VAL A 302 -2.65 -6.23 -34.84
N PHE A 303 -3.27 -7.40 -34.96
CA PHE A 303 -4.60 -7.66 -34.41
C PHE A 303 -4.66 -7.41 -32.90
N PHE A 304 -3.77 -8.03 -32.13
CA PHE A 304 -3.75 -7.87 -30.67
C PHE A 304 -3.33 -6.47 -30.25
N GLY A 305 -2.43 -5.81 -30.99
CA GLY A 305 -2.02 -4.43 -30.73
C GLY A 305 -3.19 -3.45 -30.83
N ILE A 306 -4.00 -3.55 -31.88
CA ILE A 306 -5.18 -2.70 -32.07
C ILE A 306 -6.25 -3.00 -31.01
N PHE A 307 -6.49 -4.28 -30.70
CA PHE A 307 -7.44 -4.66 -29.65
C PHE A 307 -7.03 -4.10 -28.28
N LEU A 308 -5.75 -4.23 -27.91
CA LEU A 308 -5.21 -3.70 -26.66
C LEU A 308 -5.34 -2.17 -26.60
N LEU A 309 -5.06 -1.47 -27.70
CA LEU A 309 -5.24 -0.01 -27.78
C LEU A 309 -6.70 0.40 -27.56
N LEU A 310 -7.66 -0.25 -28.23
CA LEU A 310 -9.09 0.02 -28.05
C LEU A 310 -9.55 -0.26 -26.61
N PHE A 311 -9.03 -1.33 -26.00
CA PHE A 311 -9.30 -1.67 -24.60
C PHE A 311 -8.76 -0.59 -23.65
N ILE A 312 -7.53 -0.13 -23.85
CA ILE A 312 -6.92 0.96 -23.07
C ILE A 312 -7.74 2.24 -23.20
N ILE A 313 -8.14 2.63 -24.42
CA ILE A 313 -9.00 3.80 -24.67
C ILE A 313 -10.32 3.66 -23.92
N THR A 314 -10.94 2.47 -23.96
CA THR A 314 -12.18 2.20 -23.23
C THR A 314 -12.02 2.34 -21.72
N MET A 315 -10.91 1.85 -21.15
CA MET A 315 -10.61 2.00 -19.72
C MET A 315 -10.38 3.46 -19.33
N ILE A 316 -9.60 4.23 -20.11
CA ILE A 316 -9.37 5.66 -19.88
C ILE A 316 -10.69 6.43 -19.96
N PHE A 317 -11.52 6.14 -20.96
CA PHE A 317 -12.81 6.79 -21.12
C PHE A 317 -13.77 6.45 -19.99
N ARG A 318 -13.75 5.20 -19.50
CA ARG A 318 -14.52 4.77 -18.33
C ARG A 318 -14.17 5.55 -17.08
N GLU A 319 -12.88 5.67 -16.80
CA GLU A 319 -12.37 6.45 -15.68
C GLU A 319 -12.78 7.93 -15.80
N PHE A 320 -12.66 8.52 -16.99
CA PHE A 320 -13.07 9.90 -17.26
C PHE A 320 -14.58 10.12 -17.10
N SER A 321 -15.40 9.25 -17.69
CA SER A 321 -16.86 9.30 -17.58
C SER A 321 -17.32 9.21 -16.14
N ARG A 322 -16.67 8.38 -15.32
CA ARG A 322 -16.97 8.27 -13.88
C ARG A 322 -16.73 9.60 -13.15
N ARG A 323 -15.60 10.27 -13.41
CA ARG A 323 -15.29 11.57 -12.79
C ARG A 323 -16.31 12.66 -13.13
N VAL A 324 -16.71 12.72 -14.40
CA VAL A 324 -17.71 13.69 -14.87
C VAL A 324 -19.06 13.42 -14.21
N LYS A 325 -19.42 12.15 -14.01
CA LYS A 325 -20.66 11.75 -13.32
C LYS A 325 -20.61 12.02 -11.81
N MET A 326 -19.45 11.87 -11.17
CA MET A 326 -19.25 12.14 -9.75
C MET A 326 -19.31 13.63 -9.40
N TYR A 327 -18.74 14.49 -10.25
CA TYR A 327 -18.65 15.92 -9.99
C TYR A 327 -19.98 16.57 -9.56
N PRO A 328 -21.13 16.41 -10.27
CA PRO A 328 -22.38 17.03 -9.86
C PRO A 328 -22.92 16.46 -8.53
N VAL A 329 -22.67 15.17 -8.25
CA VAL A 329 -23.07 14.52 -6.99
C VAL A 329 -22.30 15.13 -5.82
N LEU A 330 -20.97 15.18 -5.93
CA LEU A 330 -20.13 15.76 -4.87
C LEU A 330 -20.36 17.27 -4.72
N LYS A 331 -20.65 17.99 -5.80
CA LYS A 331 -21.02 19.40 -5.76
C LYS A 331 -22.32 19.63 -4.97
N ARG A 332 -23.35 18.78 -5.16
CA ARG A 332 -24.56 18.81 -4.35
C ARG A 332 -24.28 18.48 -2.88
N MET A 333 -23.45 17.46 -2.61
CA MET A 333 -23.06 17.11 -1.24
C MET A 333 -22.34 18.26 -0.54
N ALA A 334 -21.43 18.94 -1.23
CA ALA A 334 -20.75 20.13 -0.71
C ALA A 334 -21.74 21.25 -0.36
N GLY A 335 -22.72 21.51 -1.24
CA GLY A 335 -23.73 22.56 -1.01
C GLY A 335 -24.71 22.27 0.14
N LEU A 336 -24.90 21.02 0.51
CA LEU A 336 -25.81 20.60 1.60
C LEU A 336 -25.13 20.57 2.98
N ARG A 337 -23.80 20.66 3.05
CA ARG A 337 -23.05 20.32 4.27
C ARG A 337 -22.17 21.48 4.74
N PRO A 338 -22.32 21.94 5.99
CA PRO A 338 -21.49 23.00 6.54
C PRO A 338 -20.00 22.66 6.50
N GLY A 339 -19.21 23.60 5.96
CA GLY A 339 -17.76 23.46 5.83
C GLY A 339 -17.30 22.53 4.70
N ALA A 340 -18.21 21.89 3.96
CA ALA A 340 -17.85 21.02 2.85
C ALA A 340 -17.59 21.83 1.57
N PHE A 341 -16.55 21.47 0.83
CA PHE A 341 -16.20 22.09 -0.45
C PHE A 341 -15.54 21.07 -1.38
N LEU A 342 -15.60 21.34 -2.68
CA LEU A 342 -15.11 20.43 -3.70
C LEU A 342 -13.78 20.91 -4.24
N VAL A 343 -12.80 20.01 -4.32
CA VAL A 343 -11.49 20.29 -4.92
C VAL A 343 -11.22 19.26 -6.01
N ILE A 344 -10.73 19.73 -7.14
CA ILE A 344 -10.31 18.89 -8.25
C ILE A 344 -8.79 18.77 -8.17
N GLU A 345 -8.32 17.77 -7.43
CA GLU A 345 -6.91 17.48 -7.23
C GLU A 345 -6.44 16.47 -8.28
N GLY A 346 -5.77 16.97 -9.32
CA GLY A 346 -5.31 16.16 -10.44
C GLY A 346 -6.47 15.56 -11.22
N LYS A 347 -6.67 14.25 -11.07
CA LYS A 347 -7.57 13.46 -11.91
C LYS A 347 -8.96 13.27 -11.33
N PHE A 348 -9.17 13.39 -10.02
CA PHE A 348 -10.46 13.06 -9.37
C PHE A 348 -11.03 14.23 -8.57
N PRO A 349 -12.35 14.48 -8.65
CA PRO A 349 -13.00 15.38 -7.72
C PRO A 349 -13.02 14.75 -6.33
N ALA A 350 -12.58 15.48 -5.32
CA ALA A 350 -12.56 15.06 -3.94
C ALA A 350 -13.35 16.05 -3.07
N LEU A 351 -14.18 15.50 -2.18
CA LEU A 351 -14.93 16.29 -1.21
C LEU A 351 -14.07 16.52 0.03
N PHE A 352 -13.87 17.79 0.37
CA PHE A 352 -13.14 18.21 1.56
C PHE A 352 -14.09 18.85 2.56
N TYR A 353 -13.69 18.81 3.82
CA TYR A 353 -14.33 19.50 4.92
C TYR A 353 -13.33 20.41 5.60
N SER A 354 -13.77 21.61 5.92
CA SER A 354 -13.08 22.52 6.81
C SER A 354 -14.07 23.06 7.83
N ARG A 355 -14.01 22.53 9.05
CA ARG A 355 -14.79 22.99 10.20
C ARG A 355 -13.86 23.58 11.25
N GLU A 356 -14.44 24.25 12.23
CA GLU A 356 -13.66 24.85 13.32
C GLU A 356 -12.87 23.81 14.11
N THR A 357 -13.41 22.61 14.32
CA THR A 357 -12.81 21.60 15.21
C THR A 357 -12.07 20.49 14.47
N TRP A 358 -12.28 20.34 13.16
CA TRP A 358 -11.67 19.30 12.35
C TRP A 358 -11.69 19.63 10.85
N ILE A 359 -10.80 18.97 10.11
CA ILE A 359 -10.75 19.00 8.65
C ILE A 359 -10.83 17.57 8.13
N ALA A 360 -11.38 17.34 6.94
CA ALA A 360 -11.45 15.98 6.39
C ALA A 360 -11.39 15.91 4.87
N LYS A 361 -11.14 14.71 4.35
CA LYS A 361 -11.19 14.36 2.94
C LYS A 361 -11.97 13.05 2.77
N VAL A 362 -12.94 13.06 1.85
CA VAL A 362 -13.60 11.85 1.36
C VAL A 362 -12.76 11.25 0.24
N SER A 363 -12.43 9.98 0.38
CA SER A 363 -11.72 9.16 -0.60
C SER A 363 -12.60 8.02 -1.07
N PHE A 364 -12.48 7.69 -2.35
CA PHE A 364 -13.14 6.55 -2.98
C PHE A 364 -12.06 5.68 -3.62
N GLU A 365 -12.07 4.39 -3.32
CA GLU A 365 -11.12 3.44 -3.90
C GLU A 365 -11.89 2.37 -4.70
N GLU A 366 -11.47 2.14 -5.95
CA GLU A 366 -11.98 1.02 -6.73
C GLU A 366 -11.38 -0.26 -6.16
N GLY A 367 -12.24 -1.25 -5.89
CA GLY A 367 -11.77 -2.57 -5.53
C GLY A 367 -10.90 -3.17 -6.64
N SER A 368 -9.91 -3.94 -6.26
CA SER A 368 -9.13 -4.80 -7.15
C SER A 368 -9.57 -6.26 -6.99
N GLU A 369 -8.93 -7.20 -7.71
CA GLU A 369 -9.24 -8.64 -7.55
C GLU A 369 -9.06 -9.13 -6.09
N ASN A 370 -8.18 -8.47 -5.32
CA ASN A 370 -7.83 -8.88 -3.95
C ASN A 370 -8.30 -7.88 -2.87
N GLN A 371 -8.93 -6.78 -3.26
CA GLN A 371 -9.39 -5.75 -2.32
C GLN A 371 -10.76 -5.27 -2.73
N ASN A 372 -11.68 -5.24 -1.78
CA ASN A 372 -13.01 -4.70 -2.06
C ASN A 372 -12.96 -3.18 -2.19
N ALA A 373 -13.90 -2.63 -2.95
CA ALA A 373 -14.01 -1.19 -3.11
C ALA A 373 -14.47 -0.55 -1.79
N PHE A 374 -13.95 0.63 -1.47
CA PHE A 374 -14.31 1.30 -0.22
C PHE A 374 -14.52 2.81 -0.37
N THR A 375 -15.30 3.36 0.56
CA THR A 375 -15.49 4.80 0.74
C THR A 375 -15.02 5.16 2.14
N ARG A 376 -14.11 6.14 2.23
CA ARG A 376 -13.46 6.53 3.49
C ARG A 376 -13.55 8.02 3.70
N LEU A 377 -13.93 8.44 4.90
CA LEU A 377 -13.81 9.83 5.37
C LEU A 377 -12.66 9.92 6.36
N ASN A 378 -11.56 10.54 5.95
CA ASN A 378 -10.38 10.75 6.79
C ASN A 378 -10.41 12.15 7.35
N ALA A 379 -10.51 12.28 8.67
CA ALA A 379 -10.50 13.54 9.38
C ALA A 379 -9.25 13.71 10.25
N ARG A 380 -8.87 14.96 10.47
CA ARG A 380 -7.94 15.37 11.51
C ARG A 380 -8.64 16.34 12.46
N VAL A 381 -8.64 16.00 13.74
CA VAL A 381 -9.14 16.84 14.83
C VAL A 381 -8.01 17.71 15.40
N ARG A 382 -8.36 18.82 16.06
CA ARG A 382 -7.37 19.78 16.59
C ARG A 382 -6.51 19.25 17.73
N GLN A 383 -7.08 18.39 18.56
CA GLN A 383 -6.48 17.92 19.80
C GLN A 383 -6.31 16.40 19.74
N PRO A 384 -5.30 15.85 20.44
CA PRO A 384 -5.10 14.42 20.50
C PRO A 384 -6.29 13.74 21.20
N LEU A 385 -6.79 12.67 20.59
CA LEU A 385 -7.72 11.71 21.18
C LEU A 385 -6.94 10.53 21.77
N GLY A 386 -7.66 9.62 22.43
CA GLY A 386 -7.15 8.28 22.70
C GLY A 386 -6.96 7.45 21.43
N GLN A 387 -6.62 6.17 21.60
CA GLN A 387 -6.59 5.19 20.52
C GLN A 387 -7.79 4.25 20.64
N LEU A 388 -8.56 4.16 19.56
CA LEU A 388 -9.75 3.33 19.48
C LEU A 388 -9.97 2.83 18.06
N GLU A 389 -10.09 1.53 17.91
CA GLU A 389 -10.51 0.88 16.67
C GLU A 389 -11.83 0.15 16.90
N ILE A 390 -12.77 0.36 15.99
CA ILE A 390 -14.07 -0.31 15.99
C ILE A 390 -14.22 -0.99 14.65
N ARG A 391 -14.27 -2.32 14.67
CA ARG A 391 -14.46 -3.13 13.46
C ARG A 391 -15.56 -4.15 13.63
N ARG A 392 -16.20 -4.53 12.53
CA ARG A 392 -17.21 -5.59 12.56
C ARG A 392 -16.55 -6.93 12.90
N LYS A 393 -17.13 -7.68 13.85
CA LYS A 393 -16.64 -9.02 14.19
C LYS A 393 -16.78 -9.96 12.99
N SER A 394 -15.69 -10.59 12.61
CA SER A 394 -15.68 -11.69 11.65
C SER A 394 -16.46 -12.91 12.19
N ILE A 395 -16.86 -13.81 11.30
CA ILE A 395 -17.56 -15.05 11.70
C ILE A 395 -16.69 -15.88 12.65
N LEU A 396 -15.37 -15.91 12.41
CA LEU A 396 -14.42 -16.65 13.23
C LEU A 396 -14.28 -16.06 14.64
N GLU A 397 -14.18 -14.73 14.76
CA GLU A 397 -14.09 -14.05 16.07
C GLU A 397 -15.36 -14.22 16.91
N ARG A 398 -16.52 -14.41 16.28
CA ARG A 398 -17.77 -14.72 16.99
C ARG A 398 -17.75 -16.12 17.61
N LEU A 399 -16.98 -17.04 17.03
CA LEU A 399 -16.91 -18.44 17.47
C LEU A 399 -15.73 -18.70 18.41
N SER A 400 -14.61 -17.99 18.23
CA SER A 400 -13.35 -18.36 18.86
C SER A 400 -13.26 -17.97 20.34
N GLY A 401 -14.06 -17.02 20.83
CA GLY A 401 -14.13 -16.64 22.26
C GLY A 401 -12.81 -16.23 22.90
N ARG A 402 -11.71 -16.15 22.14
CA ARG A 402 -10.37 -15.86 22.64
C ARG A 402 -10.23 -14.35 22.80
N PRO A 403 -9.93 -13.86 24.01
CA PRO A 403 -9.67 -12.45 24.21
C PRO A 403 -8.33 -12.07 23.56
N GLU A 404 -8.38 -11.23 22.54
CA GLU A 404 -7.24 -10.49 22.01
C GLU A 404 -6.82 -9.44 23.06
N LYS A 405 -5.51 -9.17 23.18
CA LYS A 405 -4.92 -8.49 24.36
C LYS A 405 -5.38 -7.04 24.59
N ASP A 406 -6.05 -6.42 23.62
CA ASP A 406 -6.43 -5.00 23.68
C ASP A 406 -7.93 -4.75 23.47
N ILE A 407 -8.77 -5.79 23.69
CA ILE A 407 -10.23 -5.66 23.55
C ILE A 407 -10.81 -4.95 24.77
N ILE A 408 -11.52 -3.85 24.52
CA ILE A 408 -12.28 -3.13 25.54
C ILE A 408 -13.61 -3.86 25.74
N GLN A 409 -13.88 -4.32 26.96
CA GLN A 409 -15.12 -5.01 27.28
C GLN A 409 -16.29 -4.01 27.29
N MET A 410 -17.23 -4.20 26.36
CA MET A 410 -18.44 -3.40 26.26
C MET A 410 -19.62 -4.13 26.93
N PRO A 411 -20.58 -3.40 27.55
CA PRO A 411 -21.82 -3.99 28.06
C PRO A 411 -22.55 -4.80 26.98
N GLU A 412 -23.24 -5.85 27.38
CA GLU A 412 -24.00 -6.69 26.44
C GLU A 412 -25.09 -5.86 25.75
N SER A 413 -24.98 -5.74 24.43
CA SER A 413 -25.88 -4.94 23.60
C SER A 413 -25.84 -5.46 22.17
N ASP A 414 -26.79 -5.02 21.34
CA ASP A 414 -26.77 -5.34 19.91
C ASP A 414 -25.48 -4.85 19.22
N PHE A 415 -24.88 -3.78 19.75
CA PHE A 415 -23.60 -3.25 19.30
C PHE A 415 -22.45 -4.20 19.63
N SER A 416 -22.26 -4.57 20.90
CA SER A 416 -21.14 -5.44 21.33
C SER A 416 -21.24 -6.86 20.78
N LYS A 417 -22.43 -7.30 20.36
CA LYS A 417 -22.63 -8.55 19.60
C LYS A 417 -22.09 -8.48 18.17
N LYS A 418 -22.11 -7.30 17.54
CA LYS A 418 -21.76 -7.11 16.12
C LYS A 418 -20.34 -6.56 15.89
N PHE A 419 -19.84 -5.76 16.84
CA PHE A 419 -18.59 -5.03 16.71
C PHE A 419 -17.58 -5.43 17.78
N LEU A 420 -16.32 -5.38 17.39
CA LEU A 420 -15.17 -5.43 18.28
C LEU A 420 -14.71 -4.00 18.53
N VAL A 421 -14.39 -3.70 19.77
CA VAL A 421 -13.81 -2.42 20.18
C VAL A 421 -12.46 -2.73 20.79
N SER A 422 -11.39 -2.24 20.17
CA SER A 422 -10.01 -2.36 20.65
C SER A 422 -9.42 -0.98 20.87
N GLY A 423 -8.53 -0.84 21.85
CA GLY A 423 -7.91 0.44 22.15
C GLY A 423 -7.19 0.48 23.48
N THR A 424 -6.38 1.51 23.68
CA THR A 424 -5.57 1.65 24.90
C THR A 424 -6.35 2.30 26.06
N GLU A 425 -7.46 2.96 25.78
CA GLU A 425 -8.18 3.82 26.73
C GLU A 425 -9.66 3.43 26.84
N ALA A 426 -9.98 2.56 27.80
CA ALA A 426 -11.35 2.08 28.03
C ALA A 426 -12.34 3.21 28.41
N GLU A 427 -11.90 4.20 29.21
CA GLU A 427 -12.75 5.33 29.61
C GLU A 427 -13.07 6.26 28.42
N PHE A 428 -12.10 6.47 27.52
CA PHE A 428 -12.34 7.20 26.27
C PHE A 428 -13.38 6.48 25.42
N ALA A 429 -13.23 5.16 25.23
CA ALA A 429 -14.18 4.35 24.47
C ALA A 429 -15.61 4.45 25.05
N LYS A 430 -15.74 4.37 26.37
CA LYS A 430 -17.05 4.46 27.06
C LYS A 430 -17.73 5.81 26.86
N THR A 431 -16.96 6.89 26.87
CA THR A 431 -17.50 8.26 26.70
C THR A 431 -17.78 8.59 25.23
N PHE A 432 -16.91 8.09 24.34
CA PHE A 432 -17.04 8.27 22.89
C PHE A 432 -18.22 7.48 22.31
N LEU A 433 -18.41 6.24 22.75
CA LEU A 433 -19.49 5.34 22.32
C LEU A 433 -20.82 5.64 23.00
N ASP A 434 -21.24 6.90 22.93
CA ASP A 434 -22.59 7.29 23.33
C ASP A 434 -23.66 6.70 22.38
N PRO A 435 -24.95 6.70 22.76
CA PRO A 435 -26.00 6.12 21.93
C PRO A 435 -26.05 6.66 20.50
N MET A 436 -25.73 7.94 20.31
CA MET A 436 -25.75 8.58 18.99
C MET A 436 -24.65 8.03 18.08
N VAL A 437 -23.43 7.85 18.59
CA VAL A 437 -22.31 7.24 17.85
C VAL A 437 -22.57 5.76 17.59
N VAL A 438 -23.08 5.03 18.58
CA VAL A 438 -23.45 3.62 18.43
C VAL A 438 -24.46 3.44 17.30
N ASP A 439 -25.51 4.27 17.27
CA ASP A 439 -26.53 4.23 16.22
C ASP A 439 -25.96 4.57 14.83
N ALA A 440 -25.06 5.55 14.75
CA ALA A 440 -24.36 5.91 13.51
C ALA A 440 -23.52 4.73 12.98
N ILE A 441 -22.76 4.05 13.85
CA ILE A 441 -21.96 2.87 13.52
C ILE A 441 -22.86 1.73 13.01
N ILE A 442 -23.99 1.47 13.68
CA ILE A 442 -24.94 0.43 13.27
C ILE A 442 -25.52 0.74 11.87
N ARG A 443 -25.85 2.00 11.59
CA ARG A 443 -26.33 2.41 10.26
C ARG A 443 -25.26 2.27 9.19
N LEU A 444 -24.02 2.65 9.47
CA LEU A 444 -22.89 2.53 8.55
C LEU A 444 -22.56 1.08 8.19
N ALA A 445 -22.71 0.14 9.12
CA ALA A 445 -22.48 -1.28 8.87
C ALA A 445 -23.46 -1.92 7.87
N LYS A 446 -24.51 -1.21 7.45
CA LYS A 446 -25.38 -1.62 6.33
C LYS A 446 -24.65 -1.54 4.98
N PHE A 447 -23.55 -0.80 4.89
CA PHE A 447 -22.78 -0.64 3.66
C PHE A 447 -21.70 -1.72 3.45
N GLY A 448 -21.47 -2.62 4.41
CA GLY A 448 -20.48 -3.69 4.27
C GLY A 448 -19.67 -3.91 5.55
N ASN A 449 -18.39 -4.23 5.39
CA ASN A 449 -17.45 -4.14 6.50
C ASN A 449 -17.21 -2.67 6.84
N LEU A 450 -17.27 -2.35 8.13
CA LEU A 450 -17.07 -1.02 8.68
C LEU A 450 -15.84 -1.05 9.56
N VAL A 451 -14.99 -0.04 9.39
CA VAL A 451 -13.86 0.25 10.26
C VAL A 451 -13.95 1.72 10.68
N VAL A 452 -13.93 1.96 11.97
CA VAL A 452 -13.73 3.29 12.57
C VAL A 452 -12.42 3.23 13.32
N ASP A 453 -11.44 4.01 12.86
CA ASP A 453 -10.11 4.07 13.47
C ASP A 453 -9.87 5.49 13.99
N ILE A 454 -9.57 5.59 15.28
CA ILE A 454 -9.21 6.80 15.98
C ILE A 454 -7.80 6.61 16.50
N ASN A 455 -6.88 7.42 15.95
CA ASN A 455 -5.49 7.41 16.36
C ASN A 455 -5.04 8.84 16.64
N ARG A 456 -5.11 9.22 17.92
CA ARG A 456 -4.71 10.55 18.39
C ARG A 456 -5.48 11.65 17.66
N THR A 457 -4.84 12.38 16.75
CA THR A 457 -5.49 13.47 16.02
C THR A 457 -6.22 13.00 14.77
N ALA A 458 -6.10 11.73 14.37
CA ALA A 458 -6.69 11.20 13.15
C ALA A 458 -7.94 10.38 13.47
N VAL A 459 -9.00 10.60 12.69
CA VAL A 459 -10.23 9.81 12.73
C VAL A 459 -10.55 9.35 11.33
N SER A 460 -10.69 8.05 11.11
CA SER A 460 -11.05 7.45 9.82
C SER A 460 -12.33 6.66 9.98
N VAL A 461 -13.30 6.91 9.10
CA VAL A 461 -14.53 6.13 8.98
C VAL A 461 -14.57 5.52 7.59
N GLU A 462 -14.55 4.20 7.51
CA GLU A 462 -14.49 3.44 6.26
C GLU A 462 -15.62 2.42 6.15
N VAL A 463 -16.22 2.36 4.97
CA VAL A 463 -17.12 1.27 4.59
C VAL A 463 -16.63 0.59 3.32
N GLU A 464 -16.73 -0.74 3.28
CA GLU A 464 -16.42 -1.59 2.14
C GLU A 464 -17.52 -1.54 1.06
N SER A 465 -17.78 -0.33 0.56
CA SER A 465 -18.65 -0.08 -0.59
C SER A 465 -18.12 1.07 -1.41
N ASP A 466 -18.13 0.92 -2.73
CA ASP A 466 -17.97 2.07 -3.64
C ASP A 466 -19.25 2.91 -3.65
N LEU A 467 -19.24 4.06 -2.97
CA LEU A 467 -20.34 5.03 -2.96
C LEU A 467 -20.14 6.16 -3.98
N SER A 468 -19.18 6.02 -4.92
CA SER A 468 -18.87 7.04 -5.93
C SER A 468 -19.90 7.10 -7.07
N SER A 469 -20.79 6.12 -7.19
CA SER A 469 -21.79 6.08 -8.26
C SER A 469 -22.93 7.09 -8.03
N PRO A 470 -23.40 7.81 -9.07
CA PRO A 470 -24.59 8.67 -8.96
C PRO A 470 -25.86 7.93 -8.51
N ARG A 471 -25.96 6.63 -8.81
CA ARG A 471 -27.09 5.81 -8.34
C ARG A 471 -27.08 5.55 -6.84
N LYS A 472 -25.96 5.85 -6.18
CA LYS A 472 -25.75 5.67 -4.73
C LYS A 472 -25.69 7.02 -4.01
N GLU A 473 -26.26 8.08 -4.59
CA GLU A 473 -26.24 9.42 -3.99
C GLU A 473 -26.85 9.46 -2.58
N ASP A 474 -27.99 8.80 -2.37
CA ASP A 474 -28.63 8.73 -1.04
C ASP A 474 -27.81 7.89 -0.05
N ALA A 475 -27.17 6.82 -0.53
CA ALA A 475 -26.26 6.01 0.29
C ALA A 475 -25.02 6.81 0.70
N LEU A 476 -24.42 7.58 -0.22
CA LEU A 476 -23.31 8.49 0.07
C LEU A 476 -23.76 9.58 1.05
N ARG A 477 -24.96 10.13 0.88
CA ARG A 477 -25.53 11.11 1.82
C ARG A 477 -25.62 10.52 3.21
N GLN A 478 -26.19 9.32 3.35
CA GLN A 478 -26.32 8.66 4.64
C GLN A 478 -24.95 8.36 5.27
N PHE A 479 -24.00 7.83 4.48
CA PHE A 479 -22.63 7.60 4.91
C PHE A 479 -21.99 8.87 5.48
N LEU A 480 -22.05 9.99 4.75
CA LEU A 480 -21.45 11.24 5.21
C LEU A 480 -22.13 11.78 6.47
N THR A 481 -23.45 11.66 6.60
CA THR A 481 -24.17 12.08 7.82
C THR A 481 -23.71 11.29 9.05
N ASP A 482 -23.66 9.97 8.94
CA ASP A 482 -23.26 9.12 10.06
C ASP A 482 -21.76 9.25 10.37
N ALA A 483 -20.90 9.32 9.36
CA ALA A 483 -19.46 9.51 9.54
C ALA A 483 -19.13 10.87 10.16
N GLU A 484 -19.81 11.95 9.75
CA GLU A 484 -19.67 13.27 10.37
C GLU A 484 -20.11 13.27 11.83
N THR A 485 -21.17 12.53 12.17
CA THR A 485 -21.65 12.38 13.55
C THR A 485 -20.55 11.79 14.45
N ILE A 486 -19.86 10.76 13.95
CA ILE A 486 -18.74 10.10 14.64
C ILE A 486 -17.57 11.08 14.82
N ILE A 487 -17.17 11.79 13.76
CA ILE A 487 -16.05 12.73 13.79
C ILE A 487 -16.35 13.94 14.67
N GLU A 488 -17.57 14.47 14.64
CA GLU A 488 -17.98 15.61 15.47
C GLU A 488 -17.96 15.23 16.95
N LYS A 489 -18.45 14.03 17.30
CA LYS A 489 -18.34 13.51 18.67
C LYS A 489 -16.88 13.38 19.09
N ALA A 490 -16.02 12.81 18.24
CA ALA A 490 -14.59 12.70 18.53
C ALA A 490 -14.01 14.10 18.83
N ALA A 491 -14.30 15.07 17.96
CA ALA A 491 -13.84 16.43 18.12
C ALA A 491 -14.39 17.12 19.40
N GLN A 492 -15.61 16.78 19.85
CA GLN A 492 -16.19 17.33 21.08
C GLN A 492 -15.55 16.76 22.36
N GLU A 493 -15.20 15.47 22.38
CA GLU A 493 -14.55 14.87 23.56
C GLU A 493 -13.20 15.52 23.87
N THR A 494 -12.51 16.05 22.85
CA THR A 494 -11.28 16.82 23.07
C THR A 494 -11.50 18.09 23.91
N ARG A 495 -12.59 18.84 23.67
CA ARG A 495 -12.89 20.09 24.40
C ARG A 495 -13.15 19.88 25.89
N LYS A 496 -13.58 18.68 26.29
CA LYS A 496 -13.80 18.38 27.71
C LYS A 496 -12.49 18.16 28.45
N ALA A 497 -11.45 17.66 27.78
CA ALA A 497 -10.14 17.44 28.39
C ALA A 497 -9.40 18.76 28.70
N GLU A 498 -9.80 19.88 28.08
CA GLU A 498 -9.23 21.21 28.34
C GLU A 498 -9.89 21.97 29.50
N LYS A 499 -11.05 21.52 29.97
CA LYS A 499 -11.79 22.13 31.08
C LYS A 499 -11.62 21.31 32.35
#